data_AF-A0A6V7QJQ9-F1
#
_entry.id   AF-A0A6V7QJQ9-F1
#
_cell.length_a   1.000
_cell.length_b   1.000
_cell.length_c   1.000
_cell.angle_alpha   90.00
_cell.angle_beta   90.00
_cell.angle_gamma   90.00
#
_symmetry.space_group_name_H-M   'P 1'
#
loop_
_entity.id
_entity.type
_entity.pdbx_description
1 polymer ?
#
loop_
_entity_poly.entity_id
_entity_poly.type
_entity_poly.pdbx_seq_one_letter_code
_entity_poly.pdbx_strand_id
1 'polypeptide(L)'
;MARWPVDGPDHHRPHLVRIQDEAKLIVFQILVKGLIGLEPGKEMDFLKQQFQEFIAGLMSLPIKVPGSRLYRSLKAKKRMATLIQKIIQEKRRNNNSRAPRDAIDVLINDSSNLLTDELISDNMIDLMIPAEDSVPVLVTLAVKYLSECPLALKQLEEENMQLREKKLMKGENLEWTDYMSLSFTQHAITETLRMGNIISGIMRKAVRDVEIKGHFIPKGWCVFTYFRSVHLDESLYEDPYKFNPWRWKEKDISTWSFTPFGGGQRLCPGLDLARLEASIFLHHLVTNFTWVAEEDQIVNFPTVRMKGRMPIRVKRKS
;
A
#
# COMPACT_ATOMS: atom_id res chain seq x y z
N MET A 1 5.79 -4.39 -17.37
CA MET A 1 7.13 -4.33 -16.73
C MET A 1 7.54 -2.87 -16.66
N ALA A 2 7.63 -2.31 -15.45
CA ALA A 2 8.24 -1.00 -15.26
C ALA A 2 9.74 -1.12 -15.59
N ARG A 3 10.26 -0.29 -16.49
CA ARG A 3 11.70 -0.18 -16.73
C ARG A 3 12.31 0.64 -15.60
N TRP A 4 13.28 0.09 -14.89
CA TRP A 4 13.97 0.80 -13.82
C TRP A 4 15.05 1.72 -14.42
N PRO A 5 15.46 2.80 -13.73
CA PRO A 5 16.51 3.71 -14.21
C PRO A 5 17.86 3.06 -14.54
N VAL A 6 18.06 1.79 -14.14
CA VAL A 6 19.30 1.03 -14.29
C VAL A 6 19.45 0.28 -15.62
N ASP A 7 18.44 0.31 -16.50
CA ASP A 7 18.43 -0.46 -17.76
C ASP A 7 19.28 0.17 -18.90
N GLY A 8 20.19 1.09 -18.58
CA GLY A 8 21.09 1.77 -19.51
C GLY A 8 22.50 1.16 -19.61
N PRO A 9 23.37 1.69 -20.49
CA PRO A 9 24.73 1.18 -20.72
C PRO A 9 25.67 1.25 -19.49
N ASP A 10 25.28 1.94 -18.42
CA ASP A 10 26.05 2.17 -17.19
C ASP A 10 25.50 1.38 -15.97
N HIS A 11 24.99 0.17 -16.21
CA HIS A 11 24.30 -0.72 -15.24
C HIS A 11 25.16 -1.19 -14.05
N HIS A 12 26.48 -0.91 -14.07
CA HIS A 12 27.40 -1.24 -12.98
C HIS A 12 27.62 -0.08 -11.99
N ARG A 13 27.23 1.16 -12.33
CA ARG A 13 27.37 2.31 -11.43
C ARG A 13 26.22 2.37 -10.43
N PRO A 14 26.48 2.74 -9.16
CA PRO A 14 25.42 2.94 -8.18
C PRO A 14 24.51 4.11 -8.60
N HIS A 15 23.20 3.88 -8.66
CA HIS A 15 22.19 4.90 -8.97
C HIS A 15 21.47 5.34 -7.69
N LEU A 16 21.32 6.65 -7.48
CA LEU A 16 20.56 7.18 -6.35
C LEU A 16 19.06 7.12 -6.67
N VAL A 17 18.31 6.39 -5.84
CA VAL A 17 16.87 6.21 -5.98
C VAL A 17 16.19 6.56 -4.67
N ARG A 18 15.00 7.15 -4.73
CA ARG A 18 14.14 7.36 -3.56
C ARG A 18 13.06 6.30 -3.55
N ILE A 19 13.12 5.37 -2.60
CA ILE A 19 12.21 4.22 -2.59
C ILE A 19 10.75 4.64 -2.56
N GLN A 20 10.41 5.68 -1.80
CA GLN A 20 9.03 6.12 -1.70
C GLN A 20 8.48 6.67 -3.03
N ASP A 21 9.31 7.31 -3.85
CA ASP A 21 8.90 7.81 -5.16
C ASP A 21 8.63 6.65 -6.13
N GLU A 22 9.56 5.69 -6.21
CA GLU A 22 9.38 4.51 -7.08
C GLU A 22 8.19 3.64 -6.63
N ALA A 23 8.05 3.41 -5.33
CA ALA A 23 6.95 2.62 -4.80
C ALA A 23 5.59 3.27 -5.10
N LYS A 24 5.48 4.61 -5.01
CA LYS A 24 4.26 5.35 -5.41
C LYS A 24 3.92 5.15 -6.88
N LEU A 25 4.93 5.22 -7.76
CA LEU A 25 4.72 5.02 -9.20
C LEU A 25 4.16 3.62 -9.49
N ILE A 26 4.77 2.60 -8.89
CA ILE A 26 4.41 1.19 -9.11
C ILE A 26 3.03 0.89 -8.54
N VAL A 27 2.79 1.24 -7.27
CA VAL A 27 1.52 0.97 -6.60
C VAL A 27 0.36 1.69 -7.30
N PHE A 28 0.54 2.94 -7.72
CA PHE A 28 -0.51 3.67 -8.43
C PHE A 28 -0.93 2.95 -9.73
N GLN A 29 0.03 2.43 -10.49
CA GLN A 29 -0.26 1.67 -11.71
C GLN A 29 -0.97 0.35 -11.42
N ILE A 30 -0.54 -0.39 -10.40
CA ILE A 30 -1.17 -1.66 -10.01
C ILE A 30 -2.62 -1.41 -9.57
N LEU A 31 -2.82 -0.42 -8.72
CA LEU A 31 -4.12 -0.01 -8.20
C LEU A 31 -5.09 0.40 -9.31
N VAL A 32 -4.65 1.27 -10.21
CA VAL A 32 -5.46 1.72 -11.34
C VAL A 32 -5.77 0.55 -12.29
N LYS A 33 -4.81 -0.32 -12.55
CA LYS A 33 -5.04 -1.52 -13.36
C LYS A 33 -6.05 -2.46 -12.70
N GLY A 34 -5.91 -2.73 -11.40
CA GLY A 34 -6.78 -3.64 -10.65
C GLY A 34 -8.19 -3.10 -10.40
N LEU A 35 -8.34 -1.78 -10.21
CA LEU A 35 -9.64 -1.15 -10.00
C LEU A 35 -10.39 -0.90 -11.31
N ILE A 36 -9.72 -0.27 -12.28
CA ILE A 36 -10.39 0.25 -13.48
C ILE A 36 -9.94 -0.38 -14.80
N GLY A 37 -8.98 -1.31 -14.78
CA GLY A 37 -8.51 -2.00 -15.98
C GLY A 37 -7.67 -1.15 -16.92
N LEU A 38 -7.21 0.02 -16.48
CA LEU A 38 -6.47 0.96 -17.33
C LEU A 38 -4.98 0.61 -17.39
N GLU A 39 -4.47 0.46 -18.61
CA GLU A 39 -3.06 0.16 -18.86
C GLU A 39 -2.19 1.44 -18.91
N PRO A 40 -0.86 1.34 -18.74
CA PRO A 40 0.04 2.48 -18.85
C PRO A 40 -0.09 3.21 -20.20
N GLY A 41 -0.17 4.55 -20.15
CA GLY A 41 -0.34 5.40 -21.31
C GLY A 41 -0.86 6.78 -20.94
N LYS A 42 -1.28 7.57 -21.94
CA LYS A 42 -1.71 8.96 -21.76
C LYS A 42 -2.88 9.12 -20.78
N GLU A 43 -3.83 8.19 -20.79
CA GLU A 43 -4.98 8.22 -19.88
C GLU A 43 -4.57 7.93 -18.42
N MET A 44 -3.61 7.02 -18.20
CA MET A 44 -3.02 6.75 -16.87
C MET A 44 -2.29 7.99 -16.34
N ASP A 45 -1.48 8.64 -17.18
CA ASP A 45 -0.75 9.86 -16.80
C ASP A 45 -1.70 11.00 -16.46
N PHE A 46 -2.75 11.17 -17.26
CA PHE A 46 -3.82 12.13 -16.99
C PHE A 46 -4.52 11.84 -15.66
N LEU A 47 -4.93 10.59 -15.43
CA LEU A 47 -5.61 10.17 -14.21
C LEU A 47 -4.73 10.45 -12.99
N LYS A 48 -3.45 10.09 -13.05
CA LYS A 48 -2.47 10.37 -12.00
C LYS A 48 -2.36 11.86 -11.68
N GLN A 49 -2.27 12.70 -12.71
CA GLN A 49 -2.20 14.15 -12.52
C GLN A 49 -3.48 14.69 -11.86
N GLN A 50 -4.65 14.26 -12.30
CA GLN A 50 -5.92 14.68 -11.68
C GLN A 50 -6.03 14.15 -10.24
N PHE A 51 -5.56 12.94 -9.98
CA PHE A 51 -5.60 12.34 -8.66
C PHE A 51 -4.72 13.11 -7.66
N GLN A 52 -3.52 13.55 -8.08
CA GLN A 52 -2.67 14.40 -7.25
C GLN A 52 -3.33 15.75 -6.89
N GLU A 53 -3.98 16.41 -7.84
CA GLU A 53 -4.73 17.65 -7.57
C GLU A 53 -5.95 17.38 -6.66
N PHE A 54 -6.59 16.22 -6.81
CA PHE A 54 -7.69 15.80 -5.95
C PHE A 54 -7.25 15.60 -4.50
N ILE A 55 -6.22 14.79 -4.25
CA ILE A 55 -5.67 14.52 -2.92
C ILE A 55 -5.21 15.80 -2.22
N ALA A 56 -4.58 16.72 -2.95
CA ALA A 56 -4.14 18.00 -2.40
C ALA A 56 -5.28 18.87 -1.81
N GLY A 57 -6.53 18.63 -2.24
CA GLY A 57 -7.71 19.29 -1.68
C GLY A 57 -8.32 18.63 -0.45
N LEU A 58 -8.07 17.33 -0.20
CA LEU A 58 -8.63 16.61 0.95
C LEU A 58 -8.16 17.19 2.28
N MET A 59 -6.92 17.68 2.33
CA MET A 59 -6.32 18.32 3.50
C MET A 59 -6.42 19.85 3.47
N SER A 60 -7.24 20.43 2.59
CA SER A 60 -7.38 21.88 2.45
C SER A 60 -8.52 22.45 3.30
N LEU A 61 -8.50 23.75 3.54
CA LEU A 61 -9.62 24.44 4.17
C LEU A 61 -10.90 24.23 3.33
N PRO A 62 -12.07 24.03 3.95
CA PRO A 62 -13.32 23.74 3.26
C PRO A 62 -13.95 24.98 2.59
N ILE A 63 -13.13 25.77 1.88
CA ILE A 63 -13.52 27.02 1.23
C ILE A 63 -13.63 26.76 -0.27
N LYS A 64 -14.86 26.71 -0.78
CA LYS A 64 -15.16 26.41 -2.18
C LYS A 64 -15.32 27.68 -3.01
N VAL A 65 -14.21 28.36 -3.30
CA VAL A 65 -14.19 29.54 -4.21
C VAL A 65 -13.31 29.28 -5.43
N PRO A 66 -13.59 29.86 -6.62
CA PRO A 66 -12.74 29.70 -7.80
C PRO A 66 -11.26 29.98 -7.50
N GLY A 67 -10.37 29.07 -7.90
CA GLY A 67 -8.93 29.14 -7.64
C GLY A 67 -8.46 28.49 -6.32
N SER A 68 -9.35 28.30 -5.35
CA SER A 68 -9.03 27.58 -4.10
C SER A 68 -8.60 26.13 -4.36
N ARG A 69 -7.88 25.54 -3.39
CA ARG A 69 -7.47 24.12 -3.45
C ARG A 69 -8.67 23.18 -3.52
N LEU A 70 -9.69 23.39 -2.68
CA LEU A 70 -10.91 22.58 -2.71
C LEU A 70 -11.63 22.69 -4.06
N TYR A 71 -11.73 23.89 -4.65
CA TYR A 71 -12.36 24.07 -5.95
C TYR A 71 -11.61 23.32 -7.08
N ARG A 72 -10.28 23.36 -7.08
CA ARG A 72 -9.46 22.63 -8.06
C ARG A 72 -9.55 21.11 -7.86
N SER A 73 -9.53 20.65 -6.61
CA SER A 73 -9.70 19.24 -6.25
C SER A 73 -11.05 18.68 -6.71
N LEU A 74 -12.16 19.42 -6.48
CA LEU A 74 -13.48 19.00 -6.96
C LEU A 74 -13.58 18.96 -8.49
N LYS A 75 -12.92 19.89 -9.20
CA LYS A 75 -12.81 19.83 -10.66
C LYS A 75 -12.00 18.62 -11.12
N ALA A 76 -10.92 18.30 -10.43
CA ALA A 76 -10.10 17.13 -10.71
C ALA A 76 -10.90 15.83 -10.49
N LYS A 77 -11.64 15.70 -9.38
CA LYS A 77 -12.57 14.58 -9.14
C LYS A 77 -13.57 14.43 -10.28
N LYS A 78 -14.20 15.52 -10.73
CA LYS A 78 -15.15 15.47 -11.86
C LYS A 78 -14.49 14.95 -13.14
N ARG A 79 -13.26 15.37 -13.46
CA ARG A 79 -12.53 14.91 -14.65
C ARG A 79 -12.15 13.43 -14.56
N MET A 80 -11.72 12.96 -13.40
CA MET A 80 -11.47 11.53 -13.16
C MET A 80 -12.76 10.73 -13.34
N ALA A 81 -13.87 11.21 -12.75
CA ALA A 81 -15.16 10.53 -12.82
C ALA A 81 -15.65 10.39 -14.27
N THR A 82 -15.48 11.43 -15.10
CA THR A 82 -15.82 11.38 -16.53
C THR A 82 -14.99 10.34 -17.28
N LEU A 83 -13.68 10.26 -17.02
CA LEU A 83 -12.82 9.24 -17.64
C LEU A 83 -13.25 7.82 -17.23
N ILE A 84 -13.48 7.59 -15.94
CA ILE A 84 -13.88 6.28 -15.43
C ILE A 84 -15.27 5.89 -15.95
N GLN A 85 -16.23 6.82 -16.03
CA GLN A 85 -17.54 6.56 -16.63
C GLN A 85 -17.44 6.17 -18.11
N LYS A 86 -16.54 6.80 -18.87
CA LYS A 86 -16.27 6.40 -20.27
C LYS A 86 -15.77 4.95 -20.32
N ILE A 87 -14.85 4.55 -19.44
CA ILE A 87 -14.32 3.18 -19.35
C ILE A 87 -15.45 2.18 -18.99
N ILE A 88 -16.31 2.53 -18.03
CA ILE A 88 -17.48 1.71 -17.65
C ILE A 88 -18.39 1.48 -18.86
N GLN A 89 -18.73 2.54 -19.60
CA GLN A 89 -19.58 2.45 -20.78
C GLN A 89 -18.97 1.58 -21.89
N GLU A 90 -17.66 1.71 -22.12
CA GLU A 90 -16.93 0.86 -23.07
C GLU A 90 -16.96 -0.62 -22.66
N LYS A 91 -16.75 -0.92 -21.38
CA LYS A 91 -16.84 -2.29 -20.83
C LYS A 91 -18.24 -2.87 -20.96
N ARG A 92 -19.29 -2.10 -20.66
CA ARG A 92 -20.70 -2.53 -20.83
C ARG A 92 -21.07 -2.80 -22.29
N ARG A 93 -20.53 -2.03 -23.24
CA ARG A 93 -20.73 -2.27 -24.69
C ARG A 93 -20.01 -3.53 -25.17
N ASN A 94 -18.82 -3.77 -24.65
CA ASN A 94 -17.97 -4.89 -25.02
C ASN A 94 -18.22 -6.14 -24.16
N ASN A 95 -19.46 -6.30 -23.63
CA ASN A 95 -19.83 -7.34 -22.67
C ASN A 95 -19.73 -8.75 -23.26
N ASN A 96 -18.50 -9.21 -23.41
CA ASN A 96 -18.15 -10.58 -23.71
C ASN A 96 -18.07 -11.32 -22.39
N SER A 97 -18.70 -12.49 -22.30
CA SER A 97 -18.74 -13.42 -21.17
C SER A 97 -17.36 -13.93 -20.71
N ARG A 98 -16.47 -13.02 -20.34
CA ARG A 98 -15.11 -13.27 -19.87
C ARG A 98 -15.09 -13.17 -18.36
N ALA A 99 -14.17 -13.92 -17.74
CA ALA A 99 -13.89 -13.77 -16.32
C ALA A 99 -13.54 -12.29 -16.02
N PRO A 100 -14.05 -11.71 -14.91
CA PRO A 100 -13.72 -10.35 -14.50
C PRO A 100 -12.21 -10.16 -14.36
N ARG A 101 -11.68 -9.05 -14.88
CA ARG A 101 -10.23 -8.76 -14.83
C ARG A 101 -9.86 -7.61 -13.89
N ASP A 102 -10.86 -6.84 -13.47
CA ASP A 102 -10.71 -5.72 -12.54
C ASP A 102 -12.02 -5.48 -11.76
N ALA A 103 -11.98 -4.56 -10.79
CA ALA A 103 -13.12 -4.27 -9.93
C ALA A 103 -14.33 -3.73 -10.71
N ILE A 104 -14.13 -2.93 -11.76
CA ILE A 104 -15.25 -2.48 -12.60
C ILE A 104 -15.94 -3.67 -13.25
N ASP A 105 -15.21 -4.63 -13.82
CA ASP A 105 -15.82 -5.83 -14.43
C ASP A 105 -16.68 -6.62 -13.41
N VAL A 106 -16.26 -6.67 -12.14
CA VAL A 106 -17.06 -7.30 -11.08
C VAL A 106 -18.34 -6.49 -10.81
N LEU A 107 -18.22 -5.17 -10.63
CA LEU A 107 -19.33 -4.31 -10.22
C LEU A 107 -20.38 -4.09 -11.30
N ILE A 108 -19.99 -4.05 -12.59
CA ILE A 108 -20.97 -3.88 -13.69
C ILE A 108 -21.86 -5.10 -13.90
N ASN A 109 -21.40 -6.28 -13.45
CA ASN A 109 -22.10 -7.55 -13.52
C ASN A 109 -22.97 -7.82 -12.29
N ASP A 110 -23.04 -6.88 -11.35
CA ASP A 110 -23.94 -6.97 -10.20
C ASP A 110 -25.40 -6.94 -10.66
N SER A 111 -26.17 -7.91 -10.16
CA SER A 111 -27.57 -8.13 -10.54
C SER A 111 -28.57 -7.31 -9.73
N SER A 112 -28.13 -6.55 -8.72
CA SER A 112 -29.01 -5.80 -7.82
C SER A 112 -29.55 -4.50 -8.42
N ASN A 113 -29.01 -4.04 -9.55
CA ASN A 113 -29.28 -2.73 -10.17
C ASN A 113 -29.01 -1.51 -9.26
N LEU A 114 -28.41 -1.69 -8.09
CA LEU A 114 -28.10 -0.61 -7.14
C LEU A 114 -26.83 0.17 -7.55
N LEU A 115 -25.97 -0.43 -8.37
CA LEU A 115 -24.68 0.13 -8.78
C LEU A 115 -24.79 0.91 -10.09
N THR A 116 -25.06 2.22 -9.97
CA THR A 116 -25.03 3.14 -11.12
C THR A 116 -23.61 3.40 -11.58
N ASP A 117 -23.42 3.77 -12.85
CA ASP A 117 -22.08 4.12 -13.38
C ASP A 117 -21.45 5.30 -12.62
N GLU A 118 -22.27 6.21 -12.10
CA GLU A 118 -21.81 7.30 -11.22
C GLU A 118 -21.29 6.76 -9.89
N LEU A 119 -22.04 5.87 -9.22
CA LEU A 119 -21.65 5.28 -7.95
C LEU A 119 -20.40 4.40 -8.09
N ILE A 120 -20.32 3.59 -9.15
CA ILE A 120 -19.12 2.78 -9.45
C ILE A 120 -17.92 3.71 -9.65
N SER A 121 -18.06 4.76 -10.46
CA SER A 121 -16.99 5.72 -10.74
C SER A 121 -16.48 6.42 -9.49
N ASP A 122 -17.39 6.92 -8.65
CA ASP A 122 -17.05 7.56 -7.38
C ASP A 122 -16.37 6.59 -6.42
N ASN A 123 -16.88 5.35 -6.31
CA ASN A 123 -16.28 4.32 -5.47
C ASN A 123 -14.86 3.95 -5.95
N MET A 124 -14.59 3.91 -7.26
CA MET A 124 -13.24 3.65 -7.77
C MET A 124 -12.27 4.75 -7.35
N ILE A 125 -12.67 6.01 -7.45
CA ILE A 125 -11.86 7.16 -7.01
C ILE A 125 -11.61 7.09 -5.50
N ASP A 126 -12.66 6.80 -4.71
CA ASP A 126 -12.56 6.77 -3.26
C ASP A 126 -11.68 5.59 -2.78
N LEU A 127 -11.71 4.44 -3.47
CA LEU A 127 -10.82 3.29 -3.22
C LEU A 127 -9.35 3.58 -3.58
N MET A 128 -9.08 4.54 -4.45
CA MET A 128 -7.70 4.92 -4.76
C MET A 128 -7.01 5.66 -3.62
N ILE A 129 -7.77 6.41 -2.81
CA ILE A 129 -7.24 7.31 -1.76
C ILE A 129 -6.37 6.56 -0.73
N PRO A 130 -6.83 5.45 -0.10
CA PRO A 130 -6.07 4.81 0.97
C PRO A 130 -4.77 4.16 0.47
N ALA A 131 -4.73 3.71 -0.79
CA ALA A 131 -3.59 3.01 -1.37
C ALA A 131 -2.46 3.94 -1.85
N GLU A 132 -2.75 5.24 -2.07
CA GLU A 132 -1.77 6.24 -2.54
C GLU A 132 -0.51 6.33 -1.67
N ASP A 133 -0.68 6.27 -0.34
CA ASP A 133 0.43 6.39 0.61
C ASP A 133 0.71 5.10 1.39
N SER A 134 -0.32 4.27 1.68
CA SER A 134 -0.15 3.17 2.64
C SER A 134 0.87 2.11 2.20
N VAL A 135 0.74 1.57 0.99
CA VAL A 135 1.67 0.54 0.48
C VAL A 135 3.05 1.13 0.14
N PRO A 136 3.16 2.32 -0.48
CA PRO A 136 4.47 2.95 -0.67
C PRO A 136 5.21 3.20 0.64
N VAL A 137 4.53 3.63 1.70
CA VAL A 137 5.13 3.78 3.04
C VAL A 137 5.51 2.42 3.62
N LEU A 138 4.69 1.38 3.46
CA LEU A 138 5.02 0.00 3.90
C LEU A 138 6.34 -0.47 3.29
N VAL A 139 6.45 -0.40 1.96
CA VAL A 139 7.66 -0.79 1.23
C VAL A 139 8.86 0.04 1.66
N THR A 140 8.67 1.36 1.79
CA THR A 140 9.74 2.28 2.21
C THR A 140 10.28 1.94 3.59
N LEU A 141 9.39 1.68 4.56
CA LEU A 141 9.77 1.31 5.92
C LEU A 141 10.41 -0.08 5.96
N ALA A 142 9.94 -1.03 5.16
CA ALA A 142 10.57 -2.35 5.06
C ALA A 142 12.02 -2.22 4.60
N VAL A 143 12.28 -1.44 3.55
CA VAL A 143 13.64 -1.20 3.06
C VAL A 143 14.50 -0.51 4.13
N LYS A 144 13.95 0.47 4.87
CA LYS A 144 14.66 1.10 5.99
C LYS A 144 15.07 0.09 7.06
N TYR A 145 14.10 -0.66 7.61
CA TYR A 145 14.38 -1.59 8.69
C TYR A 145 15.29 -2.75 8.27
N LEU A 146 15.16 -3.24 7.03
CA LEU A 146 16.09 -4.24 6.49
C LEU A 146 17.51 -3.69 6.33
N SER A 147 17.65 -2.42 5.91
CA SER A 147 18.96 -1.77 5.80
C SER A 147 19.67 -1.61 7.15
N GLU A 148 18.89 -1.47 8.23
CA GLU A 148 19.39 -1.36 9.61
C GLU A 148 19.53 -2.73 10.30
N CYS A 149 19.10 -3.82 9.67
CA CYS A 149 19.18 -5.18 10.19
C CYS A 149 19.79 -6.14 9.14
N PRO A 150 21.12 -6.14 8.96
CA PRO A 150 21.80 -6.95 7.94
C PRO A 150 21.50 -8.46 8.02
N LEU A 151 21.28 -8.99 9.23
CA LEU A 151 20.90 -10.39 9.43
C LEU A 151 19.54 -10.70 8.81
N ALA A 152 18.54 -9.82 9.00
CA ALA A 152 17.23 -10.00 8.41
C ALA A 152 17.26 -9.81 6.89
N LEU A 153 18.02 -8.82 6.41
CA LEU A 153 18.22 -8.62 4.98
C LEU A 153 18.82 -9.87 4.31
N LYS A 154 19.87 -10.45 4.91
CA LYS A 154 20.50 -11.66 4.39
C LYS A 154 19.53 -12.85 4.34
N GLN A 155 18.78 -13.09 5.41
CA GLN A 155 17.83 -14.20 5.43
C GLN A 155 16.67 -14.01 4.43
N LEU A 156 16.18 -12.77 4.28
CA LEU A 156 15.17 -12.45 3.28
C LEU A 156 15.72 -12.66 1.86
N GLU A 157 16.96 -12.24 1.61
CA GLU A 157 17.63 -12.47 0.34
C GLU A 157 17.77 -13.96 0.01
N GLU A 158 18.25 -14.77 0.97
CA GLU A 158 18.41 -16.21 0.79
C GLU A 158 17.08 -16.91 0.44
N GLU A 159 16.01 -16.62 1.18
CA GLU A 159 14.67 -17.17 0.93
C GLU A 159 14.17 -16.80 -0.48
N ASN A 160 14.33 -15.54 -0.88
CA ASN A 160 13.86 -15.05 -2.17
C ASN A 160 14.70 -15.55 -3.37
N MET A 161 16.02 -15.70 -3.19
CA MET A 161 16.91 -16.27 -4.20
C MET A 161 16.60 -17.74 -4.46
N GLN A 162 16.33 -18.52 -3.40
CA GLN A 162 15.92 -19.93 -3.53
C GLN A 162 14.62 -20.07 -4.35
N LEU A 163 13.63 -19.20 -4.12
CA LEU A 163 12.40 -19.19 -4.93
C LEU A 163 12.71 -18.88 -6.41
N ARG A 164 13.53 -17.85 -6.66
CA ARG A 164 13.91 -17.45 -8.02
C ARG A 164 14.62 -18.58 -8.77
N GLU A 165 15.59 -19.22 -8.13
CA GLU A 165 16.34 -20.34 -8.70
C GLU A 165 15.43 -21.53 -8.98
N LYS A 166 14.56 -21.89 -8.02
CA LYS A 166 13.59 -22.98 -8.20
C LYS A 166 12.68 -22.75 -9.40
N LYS A 167 12.17 -21.53 -9.60
CA LYS A 167 11.31 -21.17 -10.73
C LYS A 167 12.07 -21.17 -12.05
N LEU A 168 13.29 -20.63 -12.06
CA LEU A 168 14.15 -20.63 -13.24
C LEU A 168 14.48 -22.05 -13.70
N MET A 169 14.84 -22.95 -12.78
CA MET A 169 15.15 -24.35 -13.09
C MET A 169 13.95 -25.12 -13.67
N LYS A 170 12.73 -24.73 -13.31
CA LYS A 170 11.50 -25.34 -13.84
C LYS A 170 10.96 -24.65 -15.09
N GLY A 171 11.52 -23.52 -15.50
CA GLY A 171 10.96 -22.68 -16.56
C GLY A 171 9.58 -22.13 -16.24
N GLU A 172 9.25 -21.97 -14.95
CA GLU A 172 7.94 -21.51 -14.48
C GLU A 172 7.95 -19.99 -14.24
N ASN A 173 6.79 -19.37 -14.45
CA ASN A 173 6.58 -17.99 -14.01
C ASN A 173 6.29 -17.93 -12.51
N LEU A 174 6.56 -16.76 -11.92
CA LEU A 174 6.15 -16.46 -10.55
C LEU A 174 4.65 -16.18 -10.49
N GLU A 175 3.98 -16.82 -9.54
CA GLU A 175 2.56 -16.66 -9.24
C GLU A 175 2.38 -15.97 -7.87
N TRP A 176 1.18 -15.45 -7.60
CA TRP A 176 0.90 -14.76 -6.34
C TRP A 176 1.12 -15.67 -5.11
N THR A 177 0.82 -16.96 -5.24
CA THR A 177 1.01 -17.99 -4.21
C THR A 177 2.48 -18.16 -3.83
N ASP A 178 3.39 -18.02 -4.78
CA ASP A 178 4.83 -18.12 -4.53
C ASP A 178 5.28 -17.03 -3.56
N TYR A 179 4.89 -15.77 -3.80
CA TYR A 179 5.24 -14.66 -2.92
C TYR A 179 4.63 -14.78 -1.53
N MET A 180 3.39 -15.27 -1.45
CA MET A 180 2.72 -15.47 -0.16
C MET A 180 3.31 -16.65 0.62
N SER A 181 4.01 -17.58 -0.05
CA SER A 181 4.68 -18.72 0.59
C SER A 181 6.04 -18.39 1.23
N LEU A 182 6.60 -17.21 0.94
CA LEU A 182 7.87 -16.72 1.49
C LEU A 182 7.72 -16.33 2.98
N SER A 183 7.76 -17.31 3.86
CA SER A 183 7.50 -17.19 5.30
C SER A 183 8.29 -16.06 5.98
N PHE A 184 9.60 -15.95 5.74
CA PHE A 184 10.43 -14.94 6.37
C PHE A 184 10.16 -13.55 5.80
N THR A 185 9.90 -13.45 4.51
CA THR A 185 9.40 -12.23 3.87
C THR A 185 8.08 -11.78 4.51
N GLN A 186 7.14 -12.71 4.75
CA GLN A 186 5.90 -12.41 5.47
C GLN A 186 6.16 -11.94 6.91
N HIS A 187 7.10 -12.54 7.63
CA HIS A 187 7.50 -12.10 8.96
C HIS A 187 8.10 -10.68 8.96
N ALA A 188 8.96 -10.36 7.99
CA ALA A 188 9.56 -9.04 7.85
C ALA A 188 8.50 -7.95 7.54
N ILE A 189 7.53 -8.26 6.68
CA ILE A 189 6.38 -7.39 6.40
C ILE A 189 5.54 -7.18 7.65
N THR A 190 5.23 -8.26 8.39
CA THR A 190 4.44 -8.18 9.63
C THR A 190 5.17 -7.32 10.69
N GLU A 191 6.48 -7.47 10.85
CA GLU A 191 7.26 -6.65 11.79
C GLU A 191 7.34 -5.18 11.33
N THR A 192 7.45 -4.95 10.02
CA THR A 192 7.41 -3.60 9.44
C THR A 192 6.08 -2.92 9.73
N LEU A 193 4.95 -3.63 9.58
CA LEU A 193 3.62 -3.12 9.90
C LEU A 193 3.49 -2.79 11.40
N ARG A 194 4.00 -3.68 12.28
CA ARG A 194 3.96 -3.49 13.74
C ARG A 194 4.74 -2.24 14.17
N MET A 195 5.98 -2.08 13.72
CA MET A 195 6.82 -0.96 14.13
C MET A 195 6.49 0.33 13.39
N GLY A 196 6.24 0.21 12.10
CA GLY A 196 5.94 1.32 11.20
C GLY A 196 4.67 2.07 11.58
N ASN A 197 3.62 1.38 12.03
CA ASN A 197 2.33 1.99 12.40
C ASN A 197 1.83 3.01 11.37
N ILE A 198 1.84 2.61 10.10
CA ILE A 198 1.51 3.44 8.92
C ILE A 198 0.23 4.24 9.16
N ILE A 199 -0.78 3.57 9.73
CA ILE A 199 -1.97 4.20 10.31
C ILE A 199 -1.81 4.20 11.83
N SER A 200 -1.65 5.38 12.41
CA SER A 200 -1.44 5.53 13.86
C SER A 200 -2.68 5.22 14.70
N GLY A 201 -3.87 5.38 14.12
CA GLY A 201 -5.13 5.09 14.79
C GLY A 201 -6.33 5.46 13.96
N ILE A 202 -7.51 5.21 14.51
CA ILE A 202 -8.80 5.44 13.85
C ILE A 202 -9.72 6.25 14.76
N MET A 203 -10.46 7.17 14.14
CA MET A 203 -11.53 7.89 14.84
C MET A 203 -12.85 7.13 14.73
N ARG A 204 -13.62 7.12 15.81
CA ARG A 204 -14.98 6.60 15.91
C ARG A 204 -15.85 7.60 16.65
N LYS A 205 -17.17 7.51 16.45
CA LYS A 205 -18.16 8.27 17.22
C LYS A 205 -19.05 7.30 17.97
N ALA A 206 -19.21 7.49 19.27
CA ALA A 206 -20.13 6.70 20.08
C ALA A 206 -21.57 6.95 19.61
N VAL A 207 -22.27 5.91 19.15
CA VAL A 207 -23.67 6.01 18.65
C VAL A 207 -24.71 5.85 19.77
N ARG A 208 -24.26 5.37 20.92
CA ARG A 208 -24.98 5.21 22.19
C ARG A 208 -23.99 5.35 23.34
N ASP A 209 -24.50 5.46 24.56
CA ASP A 209 -23.66 5.39 25.75
C ASP A 209 -23.01 4.00 25.84
N VAL A 210 -21.73 3.96 26.18
CA VAL A 210 -20.94 2.72 26.28
C VAL A 210 -20.09 2.77 27.53
N GLU A 211 -20.01 1.66 28.25
CA GLU A 211 -19.05 1.48 29.33
C GLU A 211 -17.98 0.47 28.92
N ILE A 212 -16.70 0.83 29.05
CA ILE A 212 -15.56 -0.04 28.73
C ILE A 212 -14.63 -0.07 29.95
N LYS A 213 -14.47 -1.26 30.55
CA LYS A 213 -13.60 -1.47 31.72
C LYS A 213 -13.86 -0.46 32.87
N GLY A 214 -15.14 -0.13 33.12
CA GLY A 214 -15.53 0.86 34.14
C GLY A 214 -15.47 2.32 33.69
N HIS A 215 -15.07 2.61 32.45
CA HIS A 215 -15.06 3.96 31.90
C HIS A 215 -16.31 4.22 31.05
N PHE A 216 -17.09 5.22 31.43
CA PHE A 216 -18.27 5.67 30.69
C PHE A 216 -17.89 6.58 29.52
N ILE A 217 -18.37 6.25 28.32
CA ILE A 217 -18.21 7.02 27.08
C ILE A 217 -19.61 7.46 26.62
N PRO A 218 -19.94 8.75 26.74
CA PRO A 218 -21.25 9.26 26.34
C PRO A 218 -21.49 9.16 24.83
N LYS A 219 -22.75 8.97 24.45
CA LYS A 219 -23.23 9.08 23.07
C LYS A 219 -22.77 10.41 22.47
N GLY A 220 -22.28 10.34 21.24
CA GLY A 220 -21.83 11.50 20.47
C GLY A 220 -20.34 11.82 20.62
N TRP A 221 -19.65 11.27 21.62
CA TRP A 221 -18.22 11.48 21.79
C TRP A 221 -17.40 10.85 20.67
N CYS A 222 -16.33 11.54 20.27
CA CYS A 222 -15.32 10.99 19.38
C CYS A 222 -14.28 10.22 20.20
N VAL A 223 -14.02 8.98 19.81
CA VAL A 223 -13.02 8.10 20.40
C VAL A 223 -11.94 7.87 19.37
N PHE A 224 -10.67 8.07 19.74
CA PHE A 224 -9.53 7.75 18.90
C PHE A 224 -8.87 6.47 19.41
N THR A 225 -8.99 5.39 18.65
CA THR A 225 -8.31 4.13 18.96
C THR A 225 -6.89 4.20 18.40
N TYR A 226 -5.91 4.25 19.29
CA TYR A 226 -4.50 4.43 18.93
C TYR A 226 -3.78 3.09 18.78
N PHE A 227 -3.64 2.60 17.55
CA PHE A 227 -3.06 1.27 17.26
C PHE A 227 -1.60 1.15 17.67
N ARG A 228 -0.85 2.25 17.63
CA ARG A 228 0.57 2.24 18.00
C ARG A 228 0.82 1.87 19.46
N SER A 229 -0.14 2.11 20.36
CA SER A 229 -0.02 1.72 21.77
C SER A 229 0.20 0.21 21.92
N VAL A 230 -0.71 -0.59 21.39
CA VAL A 230 -0.64 -2.06 21.52
C VAL A 230 0.56 -2.65 20.77
N HIS A 231 0.91 -2.08 19.61
CA HIS A 231 2.03 -2.58 18.80
C HIS A 231 3.40 -2.32 19.43
N LEU A 232 3.53 -1.34 20.33
CA LEU A 232 4.79 -0.97 20.99
C LEU A 232 4.77 -1.18 22.50
N ASP A 233 3.77 -1.91 23.01
CA ASP A 233 3.64 -2.23 24.43
C ASP A 233 4.68 -3.29 24.84
N GLU A 234 5.53 -2.95 25.80
CA GLU A 234 6.58 -3.84 26.34
C GLU A 234 5.99 -5.06 27.07
N SER A 235 4.76 -4.99 27.56
CA SER A 235 4.07 -6.14 28.16
C SER A 235 3.58 -7.14 27.12
N LEU A 236 3.44 -6.71 25.85
CA LEU A 236 2.97 -7.53 24.73
C LEU A 236 4.10 -7.93 23.78
N TYR A 237 5.19 -7.17 23.74
CA TYR A 237 6.30 -7.39 22.82
C TYR A 237 7.63 -7.14 23.53
N GLU A 238 8.46 -8.18 23.65
CA GLU A 238 9.86 -8.03 24.05
C GLU A 238 10.62 -7.16 23.03
N ASP A 239 11.39 -6.18 23.52
CA ASP A 239 12.09 -5.17 22.72
C ASP A 239 11.21 -4.55 21.62
N PRO A 240 10.11 -3.84 21.96
CA PRO A 240 9.10 -3.44 20.97
C PRO A 240 9.65 -2.44 19.94
N TYR A 241 10.72 -1.74 20.26
CA TYR A 241 11.35 -0.76 19.37
C TYR A 241 12.46 -1.35 18.48
N LYS A 242 12.76 -2.65 18.62
CA LYS A 242 13.75 -3.35 17.81
C LYS A 242 13.09 -4.12 16.68
N PHE A 243 13.62 -3.95 15.46
CA PHE A 243 13.17 -4.71 14.30
C PHE A 243 13.60 -6.17 14.40
N ASN A 244 12.64 -7.03 14.73
CA ASN A 244 12.87 -8.46 14.94
C ASN A 244 11.81 -9.29 14.19
N PRO A 245 12.00 -9.62 12.90
CA PRO A 245 11.10 -10.50 12.15
C PRO A 245 10.96 -11.90 12.77
N TRP A 246 12.00 -12.43 13.42
CA TRP A 246 11.95 -13.76 14.03
C TRP A 246 10.93 -13.89 15.15
N ARG A 247 10.46 -12.77 15.74
CA ARG A 247 9.39 -12.82 16.75
C ARG A 247 8.09 -13.43 16.25
N TRP A 248 7.90 -13.50 14.94
CA TRP A 248 6.70 -14.04 14.29
C TRP A 248 6.83 -15.52 13.93
N LYS A 249 8.03 -16.10 14.04
CA LYS A 249 8.26 -17.52 13.80
C LYS A 249 7.41 -18.35 14.76
N GLU A 250 6.67 -19.33 14.23
CA GLU A 250 5.83 -20.26 15.00
C GLU A 250 4.74 -19.59 15.84
N LYS A 251 4.44 -18.30 15.60
CA LYS A 251 3.36 -17.59 16.29
C LYS A 251 2.09 -17.56 15.46
N ASP A 252 0.97 -17.86 16.12
CA ASP A 252 -0.35 -17.60 15.56
C ASP A 252 -0.71 -16.11 15.73
N ILE A 253 -0.61 -15.36 14.63
CA ILE A 253 -0.91 -13.92 14.57
C ILE A 253 -2.38 -13.65 14.98
N SER A 254 -3.30 -14.59 14.78
CA SER A 254 -4.72 -14.42 15.09
C SER A 254 -5.01 -14.29 16.59
N THR A 255 -4.08 -14.75 17.43
CA THR A 255 -4.19 -14.73 18.90
C THR A 255 -3.48 -13.54 19.55
N TRP A 256 -2.68 -12.79 18.79
CA TRP A 256 -1.86 -11.69 19.32
C TRP A 256 -2.54 -10.33 19.14
N SER A 257 -2.23 -9.38 20.01
CA SER A 257 -2.67 -7.98 19.92
C SER A 257 -2.01 -7.22 18.76
N PHE A 258 -2.35 -7.59 17.52
CA PHE A 258 -1.79 -7.06 16.29
C PHE A 258 -2.91 -6.65 15.31
N THR A 259 -3.04 -5.35 15.05
CA THR A 259 -4.16 -4.77 14.29
C THR A 259 -3.73 -3.66 13.31
N PRO A 260 -2.69 -3.87 12.47
CA PRO A 260 -2.18 -2.82 11.57
C PRO A 260 -3.20 -2.42 10.49
N PHE A 261 -4.19 -3.26 10.23
CA PHE A 261 -5.26 -3.06 9.24
C PHE A 261 -6.62 -2.75 9.89
N GLY A 262 -6.63 -2.48 11.21
CA GLY A 262 -7.86 -2.34 11.99
C GLY A 262 -8.53 -3.69 12.26
N GLY A 263 -9.87 -3.71 12.29
CA GLY A 263 -10.64 -4.92 12.59
C GLY A 263 -12.16 -4.72 12.51
N GLY A 264 -12.90 -5.81 12.69
CA GLY A 264 -14.36 -5.85 12.61
C GLY A 264 -14.89 -5.56 11.20
N GLN A 265 -16.08 -4.97 11.10
CA GLN A 265 -16.74 -4.64 9.83
C GLN A 265 -15.99 -3.60 8.96
N ARG A 266 -14.93 -2.98 9.51
CA ARG A 266 -14.08 -2.01 8.80
C ARG A 266 -12.63 -2.47 8.75
N LEU A 267 -12.39 -3.78 8.78
CA LEU A 267 -11.09 -4.34 8.43
C LEU A 267 -10.70 -3.86 7.03
N CYS A 268 -9.43 -3.50 6.84
CA CYS A 268 -8.94 -3.01 5.56
C CYS A 268 -9.25 -4.01 4.43
N PRO A 269 -10.01 -3.63 3.39
CA PRO A 269 -10.29 -4.53 2.26
C PRO A 269 -9.05 -4.79 1.40
N GLY A 270 -8.03 -3.92 1.49
CA GLY A 270 -6.77 -4.05 0.75
C GLY A 270 -5.67 -4.81 1.49
N LEU A 271 -5.97 -5.51 2.60
CA LEU A 271 -4.97 -6.21 3.42
C LEU A 271 -4.12 -7.18 2.59
N ASP A 272 -4.77 -8.09 1.86
CA ASP A 272 -4.07 -9.12 1.10
C ASP A 272 -3.28 -8.53 -0.07
N LEU A 273 -3.87 -7.54 -0.75
CA LEU A 273 -3.21 -6.83 -1.84
C LEU A 273 -1.96 -6.09 -1.35
N ALA A 274 -2.04 -5.37 -0.24
CA ALA A 274 -0.90 -4.64 0.33
C ALA A 274 0.26 -5.58 0.70
N ARG A 275 -0.05 -6.75 1.27
CA ARG A 275 0.97 -7.77 1.59
C ARG A 275 1.59 -8.36 0.33
N LEU A 276 0.77 -8.66 -0.68
CA LEU A 276 1.24 -9.19 -1.95
C LEU A 276 2.15 -8.18 -2.68
N GLU A 277 1.73 -6.92 -2.79
CA GLU A 277 2.51 -5.85 -3.43
C GLU A 277 3.86 -5.64 -2.73
N ALA A 278 3.87 -5.60 -1.38
CA ALA A 278 5.11 -5.51 -0.61
C ALA A 278 6.01 -6.73 -0.82
N SER A 279 5.44 -7.95 -0.88
CA SER A 279 6.19 -9.18 -1.09
C SER A 279 6.85 -9.21 -2.48
N ILE A 280 6.10 -8.85 -3.52
CA ILE A 280 6.60 -8.76 -4.90
C ILE A 280 7.72 -7.72 -5.00
N PHE A 281 7.50 -6.53 -4.42
CA PHE A 281 8.50 -5.47 -4.44
C PHE A 281 9.80 -5.91 -3.78
N LEU A 282 9.72 -6.46 -2.55
CA LEU A 282 10.87 -6.91 -1.80
C LEU A 282 11.59 -8.05 -2.52
N HIS A 283 10.86 -9.02 -3.05
CA HIS A 283 11.41 -10.12 -3.85
C HIS A 283 12.27 -9.60 -5.00
N HIS A 284 11.71 -8.71 -5.83
CA HIS A 284 12.46 -8.17 -6.97
C HIS A 284 13.62 -7.28 -6.54
N LEU A 285 13.48 -6.52 -5.46
CA LEU A 285 14.57 -5.68 -4.94
C LEU A 285 15.76 -6.55 -4.52
N VAL A 286 15.55 -7.54 -3.65
CA VAL A 286 16.64 -8.34 -3.09
C VAL A 286 17.24 -9.33 -4.08
N THR A 287 16.48 -9.82 -5.05
CA THR A 287 17.00 -10.79 -6.03
C THR A 287 17.76 -10.15 -7.18
N ASN A 288 17.51 -8.86 -7.46
CA ASN A 288 18.12 -8.17 -8.60
C ASN A 288 19.11 -7.08 -8.19
N PHE A 289 19.09 -6.61 -6.94
CA PHE A 289 19.88 -5.46 -6.51
C PHE A 289 20.55 -5.65 -5.16
N THR A 290 21.69 -5.00 -5.01
CA THR A 290 22.28 -4.64 -3.72
C THR A 290 22.10 -3.14 -3.52
N TRP A 291 22.02 -2.68 -2.27
CA TRP A 291 21.93 -1.25 -2.01
C TRP A 291 22.61 -0.84 -0.72
N VAL A 292 22.94 0.45 -0.64
CA VAL A 292 23.34 1.14 0.59
C VAL A 292 22.33 2.25 0.85
N ALA A 293 21.70 2.24 2.02
CA ALA A 293 20.79 3.28 2.44
C ALA A 293 21.56 4.50 2.96
N GLU A 294 21.12 5.70 2.57
CA GLU A 294 21.54 6.94 3.21
C GLU A 294 20.73 7.16 4.51
N GLU A 295 21.25 7.98 5.42
CA GLU A 295 20.55 8.27 6.68
C GLU A 295 19.23 9.02 6.41
N ASP A 296 18.16 8.57 7.05
CA ASP A 296 16.84 9.20 6.95
C ASP A 296 16.01 8.95 8.22
N GLN A 297 15.07 9.85 8.49
CA GLN A 297 14.26 9.91 9.69
C GLN A 297 12.79 9.62 9.41
N ILE A 298 12.19 8.81 10.28
CA ILE A 298 10.74 8.57 10.28
C ILE A 298 10.06 9.74 10.98
N VAL A 299 9.11 10.36 10.30
CA VAL A 299 8.17 11.34 10.88
C VAL A 299 6.86 10.62 11.14
N ASN A 300 6.41 10.58 12.40
CA ASN A 300 5.20 9.83 12.79
C ASN A 300 3.92 10.69 12.86
N PHE A 301 4.02 12.02 12.70
CA PHE A 301 2.89 12.93 12.84
C PHE A 301 2.92 14.04 11.77
N PRO A 302 1.77 14.43 11.16
CA PRO A 302 0.42 13.88 11.37
C PRO A 302 0.17 12.53 10.68
N THR A 303 1.04 12.15 9.74
CA THR A 303 1.05 10.84 9.07
C THR A 303 2.46 10.27 9.07
N VAL A 304 2.59 8.95 9.00
CA VAL A 304 3.91 8.29 8.93
C VAL A 304 4.52 8.52 7.55
N ARG A 305 5.73 9.07 7.52
CA ARG A 305 6.52 9.27 6.28
C ARG A 305 8.02 9.28 6.55
N MET A 306 8.80 9.06 5.51
CA MET A 306 10.24 9.30 5.53
C MET A 306 10.55 10.75 5.14
N LYS A 307 11.39 11.45 5.93
CA LYS A 307 11.72 12.86 5.68
C LYS A 307 12.41 13.06 4.32
N GLY A 308 13.38 12.20 4.01
CA GLY A 308 14.17 12.18 2.78
C GLY A 308 13.59 11.27 1.68
N ARG A 309 12.44 10.62 1.93
CA ARG A 309 11.83 9.62 1.03
C ARG A 309 12.68 8.37 0.81
N MET A 310 13.54 8.04 1.78
CA MET A 310 14.45 6.89 1.80
C MET A 310 15.37 6.83 0.57
N PRO A 311 16.41 7.68 0.51
CA PRO A 311 17.42 7.61 -0.53
C PRO A 311 18.29 6.36 -0.35
N ILE A 312 18.43 5.59 -1.43
CA ILE A 312 19.33 4.43 -1.48
C ILE A 312 20.18 4.48 -2.75
N ARG A 313 21.41 3.97 -2.66
CA ARG A 313 22.29 3.75 -3.82
C ARG A 313 22.18 2.30 -4.23
N VAL A 314 21.53 2.04 -5.36
CA VAL A 314 21.29 0.69 -5.87
C VAL A 314 22.33 0.29 -6.90
N LYS A 315 22.74 -0.99 -6.88
CA LYS A 315 23.59 -1.63 -7.88
C LYS A 315 22.97 -2.96 -8.27
N ARG A 316 22.87 -3.25 -9.57
CA ARG A 316 22.38 -4.54 -10.06
C ARG A 316 23.30 -5.68 -9.64
N LYS A 317 22.73 -6.80 -9.22
CA LYS A 317 23.47 -8.05 -8.95
C LYS A 317 23.95 -8.64 -10.28
N SER A 318 25.16 -9.18 -10.27
CA SER A 318 25.80 -9.86 -11.39
C SER A 318 25.11 -11.17 -11.72
#